data_AF-A0A9W8L8F9-F1
#
_entry.id   AF-A0A9W8L8F9-F1
#
_cell.length_a   1.000
_cell.length_b   1.000
_cell.length_c   1.000
_cell.angle_alpha   90.00
_cell.angle_beta   90.00
_cell.angle_gamma   90.00
#
_symmetry.space_group_name_H-M   'P 1'
#
loop_
_entity.id
_entity.type
_entity.pdbx_description
1 polymer ?
#
loop_
_entity_poly.entity_id
_entity_poly.type
_entity_poly.pdbx_seq_one_letter_code
_entity_poly.pdbx_strand_id
1 'polypeptide(L)'
;MSHGYHGILVACLREIELDGVEQYPSSAHVFGLCESVQFLLSADSGVPTKHTLAEAEKHLAMALKLEKGNTYFLAFYAQILIAQGHFPKAMDLLKEQYNAEKSLPCLRMIMSIDPREIIDQTEHILDYLALDPFASRATYFEPFMAMALCKLDDWDEATMRRLIAIVLNRVELGDPDEACGWECLAILLSYLRTSNQALIDELLGPRLVWWKDAYFASDCFYRAKEESDLMVYKAVCAQQLMDLEPGHPVYKLLSGRLSNAHAEFVNTHMRVLDQQR
;
A
#
# COMPACT_ATOMS: atom_id res chain seq x y z
N MET A 1 29.68 -9.99 1.75
CA MET A 1 28.75 -10.76 2.61
C MET A 1 29.22 -10.97 4.05
N SER A 2 30.39 -11.57 4.35
CA SER A 2 30.79 -11.89 5.74
C SER A 2 30.75 -10.69 6.71
N HIS A 3 31.22 -9.51 6.28
CA HIS A 3 31.16 -8.31 7.12
C HIS A 3 29.72 -7.85 7.42
N GLY A 4 28.79 -8.00 6.49
CA GLY A 4 27.41 -7.57 6.70
C GLY A 4 26.73 -8.40 7.79
N TYR A 5 26.82 -9.73 7.68
CA TYR A 5 26.32 -10.63 8.71
C TYR A 5 27.02 -10.47 10.06
N HIS A 6 28.31 -10.16 10.06
CA HIS A 6 29.03 -9.88 11.30
C HIS A 6 28.51 -8.62 11.98
N GLY A 7 28.28 -7.53 11.23
CA GLY A 7 27.70 -6.31 11.77
C GLY A 7 26.30 -6.53 12.35
N ILE A 8 25.45 -7.31 11.65
CA ILE A 8 24.13 -7.72 12.16
C ILE A 8 24.29 -8.53 13.46
N LEU A 9 25.20 -9.50 13.50
CA LEU A 9 25.42 -10.33 14.68
C LEU A 9 25.89 -9.51 15.89
N VAL A 10 26.82 -8.56 15.70
CA VAL A 10 27.29 -7.65 16.75
C VAL A 10 26.12 -6.85 17.31
N ALA A 11 25.25 -6.32 16.45
CA ALA A 11 24.05 -5.60 16.87
C ALA A 11 23.10 -6.49 17.69
N CYS A 12 22.82 -7.71 17.22
CA CYS A 12 21.97 -8.66 17.95
C CYS A 12 22.54 -9.03 19.33
N LEU A 13 23.86 -9.28 19.41
CA LEU A 13 24.51 -9.66 20.66
C LEU A 13 24.48 -8.52 21.67
N ARG A 14 24.63 -7.28 21.21
CA ARG A 14 24.48 -6.09 22.06
C ARG A 14 23.07 -6.00 22.66
N GLU A 15 22.01 -6.19 21.87
CA GLU A 15 20.64 -6.13 22.41
C GLU A 15 20.38 -7.23 23.43
N ILE A 16 20.89 -8.45 23.19
CA ILE A 16 20.83 -9.54 24.18
C ILE A 16 21.53 -9.15 25.50
N GLU A 17 22.64 -8.42 25.44
CA GLU A 17 23.35 -7.94 26.63
C GLU A 17 22.57 -6.84 27.37
N LEU A 18 21.83 -5.99 26.65
CA LEU A 18 21.05 -4.89 27.23
C LEU A 18 19.74 -5.34 27.87
N ASP A 19 19.01 -6.27 27.25
CA ASP A 19 17.69 -6.71 27.72
C ASP A 19 17.76 -7.62 28.95
N GLY A 20 18.92 -8.22 29.23
CA GLY A 20 19.00 -9.35 30.14
C GLY A 20 18.26 -10.57 29.55
N VAL A 21 18.64 -11.77 29.96
CA VAL A 21 18.31 -13.02 29.26
C VAL A 21 16.82 -13.41 29.30
N GLU A 22 15.91 -12.58 29.83
CA GLU A 22 14.51 -12.96 30.04
C GLU A 22 13.53 -11.90 29.50
N GLN A 23 12.97 -12.14 28.29
CA GLN A 23 11.51 -12.15 28.01
C GLN A 23 11.06 -11.93 26.55
N TYR A 24 11.93 -11.91 25.53
CA TYR A 24 11.45 -11.91 24.13
C TYR A 24 12.21 -12.90 23.22
N PRO A 25 11.56 -13.52 22.22
CA PRO A 25 12.24 -14.40 21.27
C PRO A 25 13.02 -13.52 20.27
N SER A 26 14.17 -13.00 20.66
CA SER A 26 14.85 -11.88 19.96
C SER A 26 15.31 -12.21 18.53
N SER A 27 15.64 -13.46 18.21
CA SER A 27 16.23 -13.79 16.90
C SER A 27 15.23 -13.84 15.75
N ALA A 28 13.99 -14.29 15.96
CA ALA A 28 12.96 -14.30 14.91
C ALA A 28 12.50 -12.88 14.52
N HIS A 29 12.61 -11.93 15.45
CA HIS A 29 12.18 -10.54 15.28
C HIS A 29 13.20 -9.66 14.54
N VAL A 30 14.51 -9.88 14.73
CA VAL A 30 15.56 -9.10 14.03
C VAL A 30 15.48 -9.27 12.51
N PHE A 31 15.26 -10.51 12.04
CA PHE A 31 15.21 -10.80 10.61
C PHE A 31 13.81 -10.54 10.01
N GLY A 32 12.74 -10.73 10.80
CA GLY A 32 11.36 -10.54 10.33
C GLY A 32 10.92 -9.08 10.21
N LEU A 33 11.62 -8.14 10.85
CA LEU A 33 11.25 -6.71 10.93
C LEU A 33 12.36 -5.75 10.47
N CYS A 34 13.31 -6.22 9.65
CA CYS A 34 14.42 -5.39 9.16
C CYS A 34 14.00 -4.13 8.39
N GLU A 35 12.73 -4.02 8.00
CA GLU A 35 12.14 -2.92 7.25
C GLU A 35 11.32 -1.94 8.12
N SER A 36 11.37 -2.08 9.45
CA SER A 36 10.67 -1.20 10.40
C SER A 36 11.62 -0.60 11.44
N VAL A 37 11.47 0.70 11.70
CA VAL A 37 12.22 1.44 12.75
C VAL A 37 11.82 1.02 14.17
N GLN A 38 10.71 0.29 14.32
CA GLN A 38 10.25 -0.20 15.64
C GLN A 38 11.18 -1.28 16.25
N PHE A 39 12.23 -1.70 15.55
CA PHE A 39 13.34 -2.40 16.19
C PHE A 39 14.23 -1.39 16.93
N LEU A 40 13.98 -1.24 18.23
CA LEU A 40 14.81 -0.42 19.09
C LEU A 40 16.08 -1.20 19.44
N LEU A 41 17.10 -1.05 18.59
CA LEU A 41 18.46 -0.96 19.11
C LEU A 41 18.42 0.13 20.16
N SER A 42 18.50 -0.24 21.43
CA SER A 42 18.43 0.76 22.49
C SER A 42 19.58 1.74 22.28
N ALA A 43 19.26 3.03 22.16
CA ALA A 43 20.27 4.09 22.10
C ALA A 43 21.27 3.90 23.24
N ASP A 44 22.50 4.34 23.07
CA ASP A 44 23.58 4.01 24.01
C ASP A 44 23.19 4.36 25.44
N SER A 45 22.85 3.31 26.21
CA SER A 45 22.15 3.42 27.50
C SER A 45 23.11 3.80 28.64
N GLY A 46 24.37 4.06 28.31
CA GLY A 46 25.48 4.16 29.25
C GLY A 46 25.86 2.83 29.91
N VAL A 47 25.14 1.74 29.62
CA VAL A 47 25.45 0.39 30.11
C VAL A 47 26.57 -0.19 29.26
N PRO A 48 27.72 -0.55 29.86
CA PRO A 48 28.82 -1.13 29.12
C PRO A 48 28.43 -2.52 28.60
N THR A 49 28.52 -2.68 27.29
CA THR A 49 28.33 -3.94 26.55
C THR A 49 29.66 -4.36 25.91
N LYS A 50 29.84 -5.65 25.65
CA LYS A 50 31.02 -6.15 24.93
C LYS A 50 30.95 -5.79 23.45
N HIS A 51 29.73 -5.72 22.92
CA HIS A 51 29.43 -5.42 21.53
C HIS A 51 28.83 -4.03 21.41
N THR A 52 29.33 -3.22 20.48
CA THR A 52 28.91 -1.81 20.36
C THR A 52 28.25 -1.52 19.01
N LEU A 53 27.36 -0.51 18.98
CA LEU A 53 26.78 -0.03 17.72
C LEU A 53 27.85 0.49 16.75
N ALA A 54 28.94 1.07 17.27
CA ALA A 54 30.07 1.53 16.46
C ALA A 54 30.80 0.36 15.76
N GLU A 55 30.95 -0.77 16.45
CA GLU A 55 31.51 -1.98 15.85
C GLU A 55 30.59 -2.53 14.75
N ALA A 56 29.28 -2.62 15.03
CA ALA A 56 28.29 -3.05 14.04
C ALA A 56 28.27 -2.14 12.80
N GLU A 57 28.25 -0.82 12.98
CA GLU A 57 28.35 0.18 11.90
C GLU A 57 29.59 -0.06 11.04
N LYS A 58 30.77 -0.23 11.65
CA LYS A 58 32.02 -0.42 10.91
C LYS A 58 31.93 -1.63 9.97
N HIS A 59 31.34 -2.73 10.45
CA HIS A 59 31.20 -3.95 9.68
C HIS A 59 30.16 -3.82 8.55
N LEU A 60 29.02 -3.19 8.82
CA LEU A 60 27.99 -2.92 7.81
C LEU A 60 28.48 -1.94 6.73
N ALA A 61 29.17 -0.87 7.12
CA ALA A 61 29.77 0.08 6.19
C ALA A 61 30.79 -0.60 5.27
N MET A 62 31.60 -1.53 5.79
CA MET A 62 32.53 -2.30 4.96
C MET A 62 31.81 -3.26 4.01
N ALA A 63 30.70 -3.85 4.44
CA ALA A 63 29.87 -4.69 3.57
C ALA A 63 29.28 -3.89 2.41
N LEU A 64 28.70 -2.72 2.68
CA LEU A 64 28.11 -1.83 1.67
C LEU A 64 29.16 -1.22 0.73
N LYS A 65 30.40 -1.05 1.18
CA LYS A 65 31.51 -0.64 0.30
C LYS A 65 31.84 -1.72 -0.74
N LEU A 66 31.76 -2.99 -0.37
CA LEU A 66 32.05 -4.13 -1.24
C LEU A 66 30.87 -4.47 -2.15
N GLU A 67 29.65 -4.33 -1.63
CA GLU A 67 28.39 -4.66 -2.32
C GLU A 67 27.48 -3.42 -2.30
N LYS A 68 27.82 -2.44 -3.15
CA LYS A 68 26.98 -1.26 -3.34
C LYS A 68 25.61 -1.72 -3.85
N GLY A 69 24.55 -1.28 -3.17
CA GLY A 69 23.17 -1.63 -3.50
C GLY A 69 22.59 -2.85 -2.78
N ASN A 70 23.33 -3.46 -1.84
CA ASN A 70 22.74 -4.51 -1.00
C ASN A 70 21.72 -3.90 0.00
N THR A 71 20.46 -3.85 -0.41
CA THR A 71 19.34 -3.24 0.34
C THR A 71 19.12 -3.89 1.71
N TYR A 72 19.42 -5.17 1.83
CA TYR A 72 19.35 -5.91 3.08
C TYR A 72 20.36 -5.36 4.12
N PHE A 73 21.65 -5.26 3.77
CA PHE A 73 22.64 -4.65 4.67
C PHE A 73 22.42 -3.15 4.86
N LEU A 74 21.86 -2.46 3.87
CA LEU A 74 21.53 -1.04 3.98
C LEU A 74 20.46 -0.79 5.04
N ALA A 75 19.43 -1.64 5.10
CA ALA A 75 18.37 -1.54 6.08
C ALA A 75 18.94 -1.60 7.51
N PHE A 76 19.76 -2.62 7.80
CA PHE A 76 20.45 -2.71 9.09
C PHE A 76 21.40 -1.55 9.35
N TYR A 77 22.12 -1.07 8.34
CA TYR A 77 23.02 0.06 8.51
C TYR A 77 22.27 1.34 8.91
N ALA A 78 21.14 1.62 8.27
CA ALA A 78 20.33 2.78 8.61
C ALA A 78 19.67 2.65 10.00
N GLN A 79 19.28 1.45 10.44
CA GLN A 79 18.83 1.23 11.83
C GLN A 79 19.92 1.58 12.84
N ILE A 80 21.17 1.14 12.59
CA ILE A 80 22.31 1.46 13.46
C ILE A 80 22.54 2.98 13.52
N LEU A 81 22.51 3.66 12.36
CA LEU A 81 22.64 5.11 12.30
C LEU A 81 21.55 5.83 13.08
N ILE A 82 20.29 5.37 12.98
CA ILE A 82 19.16 5.91 13.74
C ILE A 82 19.38 5.74 15.25
N ALA A 83 19.79 4.54 15.68
CA ALA A 83 20.05 4.24 17.09
C ALA A 83 21.20 5.08 17.69
N GLN A 84 22.16 5.48 16.84
CA GLN A 84 23.25 6.40 17.19
C GLN A 84 22.86 7.89 17.07
N GLY A 85 21.61 8.20 16.72
CA GLY A 85 21.11 9.58 16.57
C GLY A 85 21.47 10.25 15.23
N HIS A 86 21.98 9.50 14.26
CA HIS A 86 22.35 9.97 12.93
C HIS A 86 21.19 9.89 11.92
N PHE A 87 20.01 10.37 12.31
CA PHE A 87 18.78 10.31 11.50
C PHE A 87 18.92 10.89 10.08
N PRO A 88 19.50 12.10 9.86
CA PRO A 88 19.58 12.67 8.52
C PRO A 88 20.40 11.78 7.56
N LYS A 89 21.53 11.25 8.05
CA LYS A 89 22.41 10.36 7.27
C LYS A 89 21.71 9.06 6.91
N ALA A 90 20.95 8.46 7.83
CA ALA A 90 20.16 7.27 7.55
C ALA A 90 19.11 7.53 6.46
N MET A 91 18.39 8.65 6.56
CA MET A 91 17.37 9.04 5.60
C MET A 91 17.96 9.30 4.20
N ASP A 92 19.09 10.01 4.11
CA ASP A 92 19.75 10.31 2.84
C ASP A 92 20.17 9.03 2.11
N LEU A 93 20.78 8.08 2.84
CA LEU A 93 21.21 6.79 2.29
C LEU A 93 20.03 5.96 1.77
N LEU A 94 18.92 5.91 2.51
CA LEU A 94 17.73 5.18 2.09
C LEU A 94 17.07 5.81 0.87
N LYS A 95 16.99 7.14 0.83
CA LYS A 95 16.43 7.88 -0.31
C LYS A 95 17.30 7.72 -1.54
N GLU A 96 18.62 7.78 -1.41
CA GLU A 96 19.55 7.54 -2.53
C GLU A 96 19.33 6.14 -3.12
N GLN A 97 19.28 5.11 -2.28
CA GLN A 97 19.04 3.74 -2.73
C GLN A 97 17.65 3.55 -3.32
N TYR A 98 16.62 4.11 -2.69
CA TYR A 98 15.25 4.06 -3.20
C TYR A 98 15.15 4.73 -4.57
N ASN A 99 15.77 5.89 -4.77
CA ASN A 99 15.76 6.59 -6.05
C ASN A 99 16.52 5.84 -7.15
N ALA A 100 17.58 5.12 -6.78
CA ALA A 100 18.37 4.34 -7.73
C ALA A 100 17.67 3.05 -8.21
N GLU A 101 17.03 2.31 -7.29
CA GLU A 101 16.56 0.95 -7.55
C GLU A 101 15.06 0.73 -7.32
N LYS A 102 14.34 1.72 -6.81
CA LYS A 102 12.93 1.56 -6.37
C LYS A 102 12.76 0.40 -5.37
N SER A 103 13.71 0.29 -4.45
CA SER A 103 13.75 -0.74 -3.41
C SER A 103 12.57 -0.62 -2.44
N LEU A 104 11.67 -1.60 -2.45
CA LEU A 104 10.54 -1.71 -1.53
C LEU A 104 10.97 -1.74 -0.05
N PRO A 105 12.02 -2.51 0.36
CA PRO A 105 12.53 -2.46 1.74
C PRO A 105 12.95 -1.05 2.18
N CYS A 106 13.61 -0.30 1.30
CA CYS A 106 14.06 1.07 1.61
C CYS A 106 12.86 2.01 1.76
N LEU A 107 11.85 1.89 0.90
CA LEU A 107 10.64 2.70 0.96
C LEU A 107 9.86 2.45 2.24
N ARG A 108 9.65 1.18 2.63
CA ARG A 108 9.02 0.81 3.90
C ARG A 108 9.76 1.43 5.08
N MET A 109 11.09 1.38 5.06
CA MET A 109 11.86 1.96 6.15
C MET A 109 11.78 3.49 6.17
N ILE A 110 11.86 4.17 5.02
CA ILE A 110 11.63 5.64 4.92
C ILE A 110 10.29 6.02 5.55
N MET A 111 9.21 5.32 5.19
CA MET A 111 7.87 5.56 5.72
C MET A 111 7.77 5.31 7.22
N SER A 112 8.57 4.38 7.76
CA SER A 112 8.62 4.11 9.20
C SER A 112 9.48 5.09 10.01
N ILE A 113 10.51 5.70 9.40
CA ILE A 113 11.38 6.70 10.06
C ILE A 113 10.68 8.05 10.18
N ASP A 114 9.86 8.38 9.19
CA ASP A 114 9.19 9.65 9.09
C ASP A 114 7.74 9.48 9.55
N PRO A 115 7.41 9.71 10.84
CA PRO A 115 6.07 9.47 11.37
C PRO A 115 5.09 10.60 11.00
N ARG A 116 5.42 11.45 10.03
CA ARG A 116 4.49 12.47 9.53
C ARG A 116 3.17 11.82 9.12
N GLU A 117 2.08 12.57 9.26
CA GLU A 117 0.73 12.08 8.97
C GLU A 117 0.64 11.51 7.54
N ILE A 118 -0.28 10.57 7.31
CA ILE A 118 -0.49 9.90 6.02
C ILE A 118 -0.54 10.90 4.85
N ILE A 119 -1.14 12.08 5.06
CA ILE A 119 -1.24 13.16 4.07
C ILE A 119 0.15 13.64 3.62
N ASP A 120 1.08 13.83 4.55
CA ASP A 120 2.44 14.28 4.29
C ASP A 120 3.33 13.18 3.66
N GLN A 121 2.86 11.93 3.68
CA GLN A 121 3.50 10.77 3.07
C GLN A 121 2.83 10.27 1.79
N THR A 122 1.85 11.02 1.25
CA THR A 122 1.04 10.60 0.09
C THR A 122 1.90 10.02 -1.03
N GLU A 123 2.97 10.70 -1.43
CA GLU A 123 3.86 10.25 -2.51
C GLU A 123 4.53 8.90 -2.22
N HIS A 124 5.02 8.71 -0.99
CA HIS A 124 5.66 7.46 -0.59
C HIS A 124 4.64 6.32 -0.47
N ILE A 125 3.43 6.60 0.01
CA ILE A 125 2.36 5.59 0.10
C ILE A 125 1.90 5.17 -1.29
N LEU A 126 1.74 6.12 -2.22
CA LEU A 126 1.40 5.82 -3.62
C LEU A 126 2.49 4.96 -4.27
N ASP A 127 3.75 5.32 -4.08
CA ASP A 127 4.88 4.51 -4.56
C ASP A 127 4.86 3.11 -3.94
N TYR A 128 4.56 3.02 -2.64
CA TYR A 128 4.53 1.75 -1.92
C TYR A 128 3.43 0.83 -2.43
N LEU A 129 2.21 1.35 -2.56
CA LEU A 129 1.05 0.62 -3.07
C LEU A 129 1.20 0.23 -4.55
N ALA A 130 1.96 1.02 -5.33
CA ALA A 130 2.28 0.69 -6.71
C ALA A 130 3.34 -0.42 -6.83
N LEU A 131 4.34 -0.42 -5.94
CA LEU A 131 5.42 -1.40 -5.95
C LEU A 131 5.04 -2.74 -5.28
N ASP A 132 4.14 -2.72 -4.30
CA ASP A 132 3.68 -3.89 -3.58
C ASP A 132 2.16 -4.06 -3.69
N PRO A 133 1.69 -4.84 -4.68
CA PRO A 133 0.28 -5.13 -4.84
C PRO A 133 -0.32 -5.92 -3.66
N PHE A 134 0.53 -6.55 -2.84
CA PHE A 134 0.12 -7.30 -1.65
C PHE A 134 0.31 -6.51 -0.35
N ALA A 135 0.66 -5.22 -0.44
CA ALA A 135 0.79 -4.35 0.72
C ALA A 135 -0.43 -4.53 1.65
N SER A 136 -0.15 -5.00 2.87
CA SER A 136 -1.16 -5.52 3.80
C SER A 136 -2.31 -4.53 3.98
N ARG A 137 -3.52 -4.99 3.61
CA ARG A 137 -4.74 -4.21 3.41
C ARG A 137 -5.03 -3.18 4.52
N ALA A 138 -4.92 -3.61 5.77
CA ALA A 138 -5.28 -2.82 6.94
C ALA A 138 -4.28 -1.71 7.31
N THR A 139 -3.02 -1.83 6.90
CA THR A 139 -1.98 -0.92 7.41
C THR A 139 -1.87 0.35 6.58
N TYR A 140 -1.94 0.23 5.26
CA TYR A 140 -1.68 1.37 4.37
C TYR A 140 -2.78 1.60 3.34
N PHE A 141 -3.34 0.55 2.70
CA PHE A 141 -4.29 0.77 1.61
C PHE A 141 -5.63 1.33 2.08
N GLU A 142 -6.35 0.65 2.97
CA GLU A 142 -7.68 1.10 3.40
C GLU A 142 -7.65 2.50 4.03
N PRO A 143 -6.75 2.81 4.99
CA PRO A 143 -6.71 4.15 5.58
C PRO A 143 -6.34 5.24 4.57
N PHE A 144 -5.42 4.93 3.64
CA PHE A 144 -5.01 5.87 2.61
C PHE A 144 -6.13 6.11 1.60
N MET A 145 -6.81 5.06 1.12
CA MET A 145 -7.91 5.20 0.17
C MET A 145 -9.09 5.94 0.80
N ALA A 146 -9.45 5.66 2.06
CA ALA A 146 -10.48 6.41 2.77
C ALA A 146 -10.16 7.91 2.82
N MET A 147 -8.91 8.26 3.12
CA MET A 147 -8.44 9.66 3.10
C MET A 147 -8.44 10.25 1.68
N ALA A 148 -7.88 9.54 0.70
CA ALA A 148 -7.72 10.01 -0.67
C ALA A 148 -9.09 10.26 -1.34
N LEU A 149 -10.06 9.38 -1.12
CA LEU A 149 -11.41 9.51 -1.67
C LEU A 149 -12.21 10.67 -1.03
N CYS A 150 -11.85 11.13 0.17
CA CYS A 150 -12.46 12.32 0.77
C CYS A 150 -11.92 13.64 0.18
N LYS A 151 -10.84 13.59 -0.60
CA LYS A 151 -10.11 14.76 -1.12
C LYS A 151 -9.93 14.72 -2.63
N LEU A 152 -10.89 14.13 -3.35
CA LEU A 152 -10.77 13.93 -4.80
C LEU A 152 -10.53 15.23 -5.58
N ASP A 153 -11.10 16.35 -5.12
CA ASP A 153 -10.92 17.67 -5.72
C ASP A 153 -9.55 18.30 -5.45
N ASP A 154 -8.79 17.80 -4.46
CA ASP A 154 -7.47 18.32 -4.10
C ASP A 154 -6.35 17.67 -4.91
N TRP A 155 -6.63 16.56 -5.61
CA TRP A 155 -5.62 15.79 -6.33
C TRP A 155 -5.44 16.28 -7.77
N ASP A 156 -4.19 16.41 -8.19
CA ASP A 156 -3.88 16.64 -9.61
C ASP A 156 -4.12 15.38 -10.45
N GLU A 157 -4.17 15.56 -11.78
CA GLU A 157 -4.45 14.46 -12.70
C GLU A 157 -3.40 13.33 -12.61
N ALA A 158 -2.13 13.67 -12.34
CA ALA A 158 -1.05 12.70 -12.22
C ALA A 158 -1.24 11.79 -10.99
N THR A 159 -1.65 12.37 -9.87
CA THR A 159 -1.97 11.66 -8.62
C THR A 159 -3.22 10.82 -8.79
N MET A 160 -4.26 11.37 -9.39
CA MET A 160 -5.50 10.65 -9.70
C MET A 160 -5.24 9.43 -10.59
N ARG A 161 -4.42 9.58 -11.62
CA ARG A 161 -4.01 8.48 -12.49
C ARG A 161 -3.31 7.35 -11.72
N ARG A 162 -2.43 7.69 -10.77
CA ARG A 162 -1.75 6.70 -9.91
C ARG A 162 -2.73 6.00 -8.98
N LEU A 163 -3.64 6.75 -8.34
CA LEU A 163 -4.70 6.19 -7.49
C LEU A 163 -5.54 5.16 -8.24
N ILE A 164 -6.04 5.53 -9.42
CA ILE A 164 -6.84 4.62 -10.26
C ILE A 164 -6.01 3.39 -10.64
N ALA A 165 -4.76 3.56 -11.10
CA ALA A 165 -3.92 2.44 -11.48
C ALA A 165 -3.69 1.44 -10.32
N ILE A 166 -3.49 1.94 -9.10
CA ILE A 166 -3.36 1.11 -7.89
C ILE A 166 -4.63 0.31 -7.63
N VAL A 167 -5.80 0.97 -7.68
CA VAL A 167 -7.10 0.31 -7.48
C VAL A 167 -7.36 -0.75 -8.56
N LEU A 168 -7.09 -0.43 -9.83
CA LEU A 168 -7.26 -1.36 -10.94
C LEU A 168 -6.37 -2.59 -10.78
N ASN A 169 -5.07 -2.42 -10.51
CA ASN A 169 -4.15 -3.53 -10.33
C ASN A 169 -4.62 -4.47 -9.19
N ARG A 170 -5.16 -3.91 -8.10
CA ARG A 170 -5.70 -4.70 -6.99
C ARG A 170 -6.94 -5.49 -7.36
N VAL A 171 -7.87 -4.88 -8.08
CA VAL A 171 -9.06 -5.55 -8.61
C VAL A 171 -8.66 -6.73 -9.50
N GLU A 172 -7.67 -6.53 -10.38
CA GLU A 172 -7.23 -7.53 -11.35
C GLU A 172 -6.49 -8.72 -10.71
N LEU A 173 -5.80 -8.49 -9.59
CA LEU A 173 -5.08 -9.55 -8.88
C LEU A 173 -5.99 -10.50 -8.10
N GLY A 174 -7.28 -10.18 -7.94
CA GLY A 174 -8.24 -11.01 -7.19
C GLY A 174 -7.89 -11.09 -5.70
N ASP A 175 -7.60 -9.93 -5.10
CA ASP A 175 -7.25 -9.82 -3.69
C ASP A 175 -8.37 -10.43 -2.80
N PRO A 176 -8.11 -11.29 -1.80
CA PRO A 176 -9.17 -11.86 -0.94
C PRO A 176 -10.12 -10.89 -0.20
N ASP A 177 -9.97 -9.57 -0.35
CA ASP A 177 -10.96 -8.54 0.00
C ASP A 177 -11.19 -7.65 -1.22
N GLU A 178 -11.66 -8.28 -2.29
CA GLU A 178 -11.98 -7.61 -3.54
C GLU A 178 -12.96 -6.44 -3.30
N ALA A 179 -13.82 -6.53 -2.27
CA ALA A 179 -14.89 -5.58 -2.02
C ALA A 179 -14.36 -4.15 -1.85
N CYS A 180 -13.31 -3.93 -1.04
CA CYS A 180 -12.74 -2.60 -0.85
C CYS A 180 -12.18 -2.01 -2.16
N GLY A 181 -11.50 -2.82 -2.98
CA GLY A 181 -10.99 -2.39 -4.28
C GLY A 181 -12.12 -1.98 -5.25
N TRP A 182 -13.20 -2.77 -5.30
CA TRP A 182 -14.37 -2.46 -6.12
C TRP A 182 -15.16 -1.25 -5.60
N GLU A 183 -15.24 -1.07 -4.28
CA GLU A 183 -15.83 0.12 -3.65
C GLU A 183 -15.09 1.39 -4.06
N CYS A 184 -13.75 1.39 -3.88
CA CYS A 184 -12.89 2.50 -4.27
C CYS A 184 -13.04 2.82 -5.76
N LEU A 185 -13.11 1.79 -6.60
CA LEU A 185 -13.28 1.96 -8.04
C LEU A 185 -14.65 2.60 -8.36
N ALA A 186 -15.73 2.13 -7.76
CA ALA A 186 -17.07 2.69 -7.97
C ALA A 186 -17.15 4.18 -7.60
N ILE A 187 -16.49 4.58 -6.50
CA ILE A 187 -16.39 5.98 -6.05
C ILE A 187 -15.58 6.80 -7.06
N LEU A 188 -14.39 6.33 -7.45
CA LEU A 188 -13.53 7.01 -8.42
C LEU A 188 -14.20 7.20 -9.77
N LEU A 189 -14.90 6.17 -10.27
CA LEU A 189 -15.65 6.27 -11.52
C LEU A 189 -16.78 7.28 -11.43
N SER A 190 -17.50 7.30 -10.30
CA SER A 190 -18.61 8.23 -10.12
C SER A 190 -18.11 9.68 -10.15
N TYR A 191 -16.96 9.93 -9.55
CA TYR A 191 -16.31 11.23 -9.58
C TYR A 191 -15.86 11.58 -11.00
N LEU A 192 -15.04 10.72 -11.63
CA LEU A 192 -14.42 10.97 -12.93
C LEU A 192 -15.44 11.08 -14.08
N ARG A 193 -16.59 10.42 -13.98
CA ARG A 193 -17.64 10.54 -14.99
C ARG A 193 -18.19 11.96 -15.09
N THR A 194 -18.10 12.74 -14.01
CA THR A 194 -18.51 14.14 -14.00
C THR A 194 -17.37 15.11 -14.26
N SER A 195 -16.13 14.75 -13.90
CA SER A 195 -14.97 15.65 -13.96
C SER A 195 -13.97 15.36 -15.09
N ASN A 196 -13.77 14.09 -15.48
CA ASN A 196 -12.73 13.68 -16.43
C ASN A 196 -13.00 12.30 -17.08
N GLN A 197 -13.96 12.25 -18.03
CA GLN A 197 -14.29 11.03 -18.77
C GLN A 197 -13.09 10.48 -19.58
N ALA A 198 -12.23 11.37 -20.11
CA ALA A 198 -11.08 10.95 -20.93
C ALA A 198 -10.10 10.06 -20.14
N LEU A 199 -9.92 10.32 -18.85
CA LEU A 199 -9.07 9.50 -17.98
C LEU A 199 -9.65 8.09 -17.75
N ILE A 200 -10.99 7.97 -17.68
CA ILE A 200 -11.65 6.66 -17.62
C ILE A 200 -11.38 5.89 -18.91
N ASP A 201 -11.61 6.52 -20.06
CA ASP A 201 -11.45 5.87 -21.36
C ASP A 201 -10.01 5.41 -21.59
N GLU A 202 -9.03 6.22 -21.19
CA GLU A 202 -7.61 5.89 -21.31
C GLU A 202 -7.20 4.71 -20.42
N LEU A 203 -7.55 4.74 -19.13
CA LEU A 203 -7.09 3.74 -18.17
C LEU A 203 -7.91 2.44 -18.23
N LEU A 204 -9.22 2.53 -18.42
CA LEU A 204 -10.10 1.37 -18.40
C LEU A 204 -10.45 0.84 -19.78
N GLY A 205 -10.43 1.65 -20.83
CA GLY A 205 -10.78 1.23 -22.20
C GLY A 205 -10.11 -0.08 -22.63
N PRO A 206 -8.79 -0.25 -22.48
CA PRO A 206 -8.10 -1.51 -22.81
C PRO A 206 -8.54 -2.71 -21.96
N ARG A 207 -8.99 -2.47 -20.72
CA ARG A 207 -9.39 -3.50 -19.75
C ARG A 207 -10.86 -3.93 -19.92
N LEU A 208 -11.72 -3.01 -20.33
CA LEU A 208 -13.16 -3.23 -20.44
C LEU A 208 -13.51 -4.42 -21.35
N VAL A 209 -12.72 -4.66 -22.40
CA VAL A 209 -12.93 -5.79 -23.31
C VAL A 209 -12.97 -7.11 -22.55
N TRP A 210 -12.02 -7.35 -21.66
CA TRP A 210 -11.96 -8.60 -20.90
C TRP A 210 -12.78 -8.55 -19.61
N TRP A 211 -12.91 -7.38 -18.96
CA TRP A 211 -13.77 -7.21 -17.78
C TRP A 211 -15.23 -7.51 -18.07
N LYS A 212 -15.70 -7.15 -19.28
CA LYS A 212 -17.05 -7.46 -19.74
C LYS A 212 -17.37 -8.94 -19.61
N ASP A 213 -16.43 -9.80 -19.96
CA ASP A 213 -16.63 -11.25 -19.96
C ASP A 213 -16.25 -11.89 -18.61
N ALA A 214 -15.26 -11.34 -17.91
CA ALA A 214 -14.74 -11.91 -16.66
C ALA A 214 -15.52 -11.45 -15.41
N TYR A 215 -15.78 -10.16 -15.29
CA TYR A 215 -16.38 -9.56 -14.09
C TYR A 215 -17.82 -9.13 -14.27
N PHE A 216 -18.18 -8.68 -15.48
CA PHE A 216 -19.49 -8.10 -15.76
C PHE A 216 -20.43 -8.99 -16.57
N ALA A 217 -20.05 -10.25 -16.80
CA ALA A 217 -20.93 -11.21 -17.44
C ALA A 217 -22.22 -11.38 -16.64
N SER A 218 -23.36 -11.48 -17.32
CA SER A 218 -24.68 -11.57 -16.68
C SER A 218 -24.76 -12.73 -15.67
N ASP A 219 -24.08 -13.84 -15.96
CA ASP A 219 -23.99 -15.01 -15.09
C ASP A 219 -23.36 -14.71 -13.72
N CYS A 220 -22.44 -13.75 -13.64
CA CYS A 220 -21.80 -13.33 -12.40
C CYS A 220 -22.83 -12.75 -11.42
N PHE A 221 -23.83 -12.03 -11.95
CA PHE A 221 -24.87 -11.39 -11.17
C PHE A 221 -26.09 -12.29 -10.93
N TYR A 222 -26.43 -13.17 -11.88
CA TYR A 222 -27.54 -14.12 -11.71
C TYR A 222 -27.31 -15.12 -10.57
N ARG A 223 -26.06 -15.51 -10.35
CA ARG A 223 -25.68 -16.55 -9.38
C ARG A 223 -25.47 -16.01 -7.96
N ALA A 224 -25.45 -14.69 -7.78
CA ALA A 224 -25.38 -14.06 -6.47
C ALA A 224 -26.68 -14.36 -5.70
N LYS A 225 -26.65 -15.36 -4.82
CA LYS A 225 -27.81 -15.77 -4.01
C LYS A 225 -28.16 -14.75 -2.93
N GLU A 226 -27.21 -13.90 -2.56
CA GLU A 226 -27.34 -12.88 -1.52
C GLU A 226 -26.64 -11.59 -1.99
N GLU A 227 -27.17 -10.45 -1.55
CA GLU A 227 -26.63 -9.10 -1.80
C GLU A 227 -25.33 -8.93 -0.99
N SER A 228 -24.20 -9.28 -1.58
CA SER A 228 -22.89 -8.99 -0.99
C SER A 228 -22.36 -7.64 -1.44
N ASP A 229 -21.57 -6.99 -0.58
CA ASP A 229 -20.90 -5.70 -0.87
C ASP A 229 -20.20 -5.73 -2.22
N LEU A 230 -19.43 -6.80 -2.47
CA LEU A 230 -18.70 -7.02 -3.71
C LEU A 230 -19.62 -7.00 -4.95
N MET A 231 -20.80 -7.62 -4.89
CA MET A 231 -21.72 -7.67 -6.03
C MET A 231 -22.36 -6.31 -6.28
N VAL A 232 -22.70 -5.56 -5.23
CA VAL A 232 -23.24 -4.20 -5.34
C VAL A 232 -22.20 -3.28 -5.98
N TYR A 233 -20.96 -3.29 -5.51
CA TYR A 233 -19.89 -2.45 -6.05
C TYR A 233 -19.53 -2.80 -7.50
N LYS A 234 -19.44 -4.09 -7.83
CA LYS A 234 -19.27 -4.56 -9.23
C LYS A 234 -20.42 -4.10 -10.12
N ALA A 235 -21.66 -4.15 -9.64
CA ALA A 235 -22.83 -3.71 -10.39
C ALA A 235 -22.84 -2.20 -10.63
N VAL A 236 -22.46 -1.39 -9.63
CA VAL A 236 -22.28 0.05 -9.80
C VAL A 236 -21.18 0.35 -10.83
N CYS A 237 -20.03 -0.33 -10.77
CA CYS A 237 -18.98 -0.19 -11.77
C CYS A 237 -19.46 -0.56 -13.17
N ALA A 238 -20.15 -1.70 -13.32
CA ALA A 238 -20.70 -2.14 -14.61
C ALA A 238 -21.66 -1.10 -15.21
N GLN A 239 -22.57 -0.56 -14.39
CA GLN A 239 -23.51 0.49 -14.81
C GLN A 239 -22.81 1.78 -15.24
N GLN A 240 -21.67 2.09 -14.62
CA GLN A 240 -20.89 3.28 -14.94
C GLN A 240 -20.00 3.12 -16.17
N LEU A 241 -19.54 1.90 -16.45
CA LEU A 241 -18.55 1.62 -17.51
C LEU A 241 -19.15 1.11 -18.81
N MET A 242 -20.38 0.59 -18.76
CA MET A 242 -21.00 -0.09 -19.89
C MET A 242 -22.39 0.46 -20.20
N ASP A 243 -22.73 0.48 -21.47
CA ASP A 243 -24.11 0.62 -21.94
C ASP A 243 -24.82 -0.73 -21.80
N LEU A 244 -25.34 -0.99 -20.60
CA LEU A 244 -26.02 -2.24 -20.29
C LEU A 244 -27.39 -2.32 -21.00
N GLU A 245 -27.67 -3.48 -21.59
CA GLU A 245 -28.95 -3.71 -22.27
C GLU A 245 -30.12 -3.71 -21.27
N PRO A 246 -31.32 -3.25 -21.70
CA PRO A 246 -32.52 -3.38 -20.89
C PRO A 246 -32.75 -4.83 -20.46
N GLY A 247 -32.88 -5.05 -19.14
CA GLY A 247 -33.04 -6.39 -18.57
C GLY A 247 -31.74 -7.05 -18.10
N HIS A 248 -30.58 -6.39 -18.24
CA HIS A 248 -29.34 -6.88 -17.64
C HIS A 248 -29.51 -7.08 -16.12
N PRO A 249 -28.98 -8.15 -15.51
CA PRO A 249 -29.20 -8.48 -14.09
C PRO A 249 -28.73 -7.41 -13.11
N VAL A 250 -27.75 -6.60 -13.51
CA VAL A 250 -27.28 -5.43 -12.77
C VAL A 250 -28.43 -4.51 -12.40
N TYR A 251 -29.37 -4.24 -13.32
CA TYR A 251 -30.54 -3.42 -13.02
C TYR A 251 -31.40 -4.03 -11.91
N LYS A 252 -31.65 -5.35 -11.98
CA LYS A 252 -32.43 -6.06 -10.97
C LYS A 252 -31.75 -6.03 -9.60
N LEU A 253 -30.43 -6.16 -9.56
CA LEU A 253 -29.65 -6.09 -8.33
C LEU A 253 -29.73 -4.68 -7.71
N LEU A 254 -29.45 -3.65 -8.51
CA LEU A 254 -29.38 -2.27 -8.04
C LEU A 254 -30.76 -1.66 -7.71
N SER A 255 -31.83 -2.18 -8.31
CA SER A 255 -33.22 -1.82 -7.97
C SER A 255 -33.88 -2.80 -6.98
N GLY A 256 -33.10 -3.73 -6.42
CA GLY A 256 -33.54 -4.80 -5.54
C GLY A 256 -33.85 -4.33 -4.11
N ARG A 257 -33.92 -5.28 -3.17
CA ARG A 257 -34.14 -4.99 -1.74
C ARG A 257 -32.80 -4.79 -1.03
N LEU A 258 -32.09 -3.75 -1.44
CA LEU A 258 -30.80 -3.37 -0.87
C LEU A 258 -30.89 -3.07 0.63
N SER A 259 -29.82 -3.38 1.36
CA SER A 259 -29.60 -2.82 2.69
C SER A 259 -29.59 -1.29 2.66
N ASN A 260 -29.87 -0.63 3.78
CA ASN A 260 -29.86 0.84 3.83
C ASN A 260 -28.51 1.43 3.39
N ALA A 261 -27.40 0.82 3.81
CA ALA A 261 -26.05 1.25 3.43
C ALA A 261 -25.80 1.09 1.93
N HIS A 262 -26.19 -0.04 1.34
CA HIS A 262 -26.06 -0.24 -0.11
C HIS A 262 -26.96 0.70 -0.91
N ALA A 263 -28.20 0.93 -0.46
CA ALA A 263 -29.10 1.86 -1.12
C ALA A 263 -28.53 3.29 -1.10
N GLU A 264 -27.96 3.72 0.03
CA GLU A 264 -27.29 5.01 0.15
C GLU A 264 -26.08 5.11 -0.78
N PHE A 265 -25.21 4.08 -0.80
CA PHE A 265 -24.06 4.00 -1.68
C PHE A 265 -24.47 4.09 -3.16
N VAL A 266 -25.41 3.25 -3.59
CA VAL A 266 -25.93 3.21 -4.97
C VAL A 266 -26.52 4.56 -5.36
N ASN A 267 -27.34 5.16 -4.51
CA ASN A 267 -27.93 6.47 -4.77
C ASN A 267 -26.89 7.57 -4.87
N THR A 268 -25.79 7.48 -4.13
CA THR A 268 -24.72 8.49 -4.16
C THR A 268 -23.88 8.36 -5.43
N HIS A 269 -23.52 7.14 -5.81
CA HIS A 269 -22.51 6.89 -6.86
C HIS A 269 -23.08 6.51 -8.22
N MET A 270 -24.40 6.43 -8.39
CA MET A 270 -25.05 6.25 -9.70
C MET A 270 -25.72 7.51 -10.25
N ARG A 271 -25.77 8.61 -9.48
CA ARG A 271 -26.64 9.79 -9.73
C ARG A 271 -26.38 10.60 -11.00
N VAL A 272 -25.56 10.13 -11.93
CA VAL A 272 -25.23 10.84 -13.19
C VAL A 272 -26.17 10.48 -14.35
N LEU A 273 -27.08 9.51 -14.21
CA LEU A 273 -27.94 9.07 -15.34
C LEU A 273 -29.30 9.79 -15.46
N ASP A 274 -29.78 10.49 -14.44
CA ASP A 274 -31.11 11.13 -14.46
C ASP A 274 -31.12 12.55 -15.06
N GLN A 275 -29.97 13.10 -15.48
CA GLN A 275 -29.88 14.43 -16.09
C GLN A 275 -29.76 14.42 -17.63
N GLN A 276 -29.81 13.24 -18.28
CA GLN A 276 -29.75 13.12 -19.74
C GLN A 276 -30.94 12.36 -20.36
N ARG A 277 -32.08 12.29 -19.68
CA ARG A 277 -33.36 11.86 -20.27
C ARG A 277 -34.33 13.01 -20.43
#